data_AF-A0A8S3ETA4-F1
#
_entry.id   AF-A0A8S3ETA4-F1
#
_cell.length_a   1.000
_cell.length_b   1.000
_cell.length_c   1.000
_cell.angle_alpha   90.00
_cell.angle_beta   90.00
_cell.angle_gamma   90.00
#
_symmetry.space_group_name_H-M   'P 1'
#
loop_
_entity.id
_entity.type
_entity.pdbx_description
1 polymer ?
#
loop_
_entity_poly.entity_id
_entity_poly.type
_entity_poly.pdbx_seq_one_letter_code
_entity_poly.pdbx_strand_id
1 'polypeptide(L)'
;MPVRSAAAMCLIALINQNSFMYTSELEGNVTLGFRALDGSNYEVRCSVAKYLAALLAATQETNLNSNQNPMNKSNANVTNAKKVKTEDLLNYLAGGFLRGNIGFLKSNTTERLKGPTTVQREIRIGVTHTYVELALVLGTPWIEQNLSLFINHVLELAGNPRASTSHVDAVYSRKCITFILRSVIGSRLGEKAQFSAAKEYATIITRYTTPQIIPNNANSSLTSTNDLHASTGSSSLNSSTNSMVQSYASSSTNAFESSSSNIEFTQHILICALHELSLLVQGLGTSTSLLLQDSCNGLIDTLFLAILNPSHPV
;
A
#
# COMPACT_ATOMS: atom_id res chain seq x y z
N MET A 1 10.43 -26.02 -13.37
CA MET A 1 9.94 -26.58 -12.09
C MET A 1 8.47 -26.98 -12.22
N PRO A 2 8.17 -28.05 -13.00
CA PRO A 2 6.79 -28.36 -13.41
C PRO A 2 5.88 -28.79 -12.24
N VAL A 3 6.43 -29.48 -11.24
CA VAL A 3 5.67 -29.95 -10.07
C VAL A 3 5.04 -28.78 -9.29
N ARG A 4 5.79 -27.68 -9.07
CA ARG A 4 5.25 -26.49 -8.38
C ARG A 4 4.13 -25.82 -9.18
N SER A 5 4.29 -25.74 -10.50
CA SER A 5 3.30 -25.17 -11.42
C SER A 5 2.00 -25.98 -11.39
N ALA A 6 2.11 -27.31 -11.53
CA ALA A 6 0.96 -28.22 -11.45
C ALA A 6 0.26 -28.18 -10.09
N ALA A 7 1.02 -28.14 -8.99
CA ALA A 7 0.45 -28.03 -7.64
C ALA A 7 -0.38 -26.75 -7.45
N ALA A 8 0.11 -25.59 -7.94
CA ALA A 8 -0.64 -24.35 -7.89
C ALA A 8 -1.97 -24.44 -8.67
N MET A 9 -1.97 -25.10 -9.84
CA MET A 9 -3.19 -25.33 -10.61
C MET A 9 -4.17 -26.27 -9.90
N CYS A 10 -3.68 -27.32 -9.25
CA CYS A 10 -4.52 -28.19 -8.41
C CYS A 10 -5.14 -27.41 -7.24
N LEU A 11 -4.38 -26.53 -6.60
CA LEU A 11 -4.88 -25.69 -5.50
C LEU A 11 -6.00 -24.74 -5.97
N ILE A 12 -5.92 -24.21 -7.20
CA ILE A 12 -7.02 -23.43 -7.79
C ILE A 12 -8.30 -24.25 -7.86
N ALA A 13 -8.22 -25.50 -8.33
CA ALA A 13 -9.38 -26.39 -8.39
C ALA A 13 -9.94 -26.74 -6.99
N LEU A 14 -9.07 -26.82 -5.98
CA LEU A 14 -9.46 -27.11 -4.60
C LEU A 14 -10.15 -25.93 -3.89
N ILE A 15 -9.82 -24.68 -4.22
CA ILE A 15 -10.46 -23.49 -3.63
C ILE A 15 -11.98 -23.52 -3.84
N ASN A 16 -12.44 -23.93 -5.02
CA ASN A 16 -13.87 -24.02 -5.34
C ASN A 16 -14.61 -25.10 -4.54
N GLN A 17 -13.89 -26.11 -4.04
CA GLN A 17 -14.48 -27.24 -3.31
C GLN A 17 -14.38 -27.05 -1.79
N ASN A 18 -13.42 -26.25 -1.32
CA ASN A 18 -13.04 -26.20 0.09
C ASN A 18 -13.02 -24.78 0.64
N SER A 19 -14.12 -24.38 1.29
CA SER A 19 -14.25 -23.04 1.88
C SER A 19 -13.30 -22.73 3.04
N PHE A 20 -12.69 -23.74 3.67
CA PHE A 20 -11.74 -23.53 4.77
C PHE A 20 -10.45 -22.83 4.31
N MET A 21 -10.05 -23.00 3.04
CA MET A 21 -8.80 -22.45 2.51
C MET A 21 -8.78 -20.92 2.50
N TYR A 22 -9.91 -20.28 2.20
CA TYR A 22 -10.03 -18.81 2.18
C TYR A 22 -10.72 -18.25 3.44
N THR A 23 -10.97 -19.09 4.46
CA THR A 23 -11.56 -18.67 5.74
C THR A 23 -10.60 -18.88 6.90
N SER A 24 -10.48 -20.10 7.44
CA SER A 24 -9.64 -20.39 8.61
C SER A 24 -8.15 -20.48 8.29
N GLU A 25 -7.78 -20.91 7.08
CA GLU A 25 -6.39 -21.14 6.70
C GLU A 25 -5.84 -20.15 5.68
N LEU A 26 -6.49 -19.00 5.51
CA LEU A 26 -6.14 -18.01 4.48
C LEU A 26 -4.68 -17.56 4.57
N GLU A 27 -4.24 -17.12 5.75
CA GLU A 27 -2.87 -16.61 5.95
C GLU A 27 -1.81 -17.70 5.69
N GLY A 28 -2.08 -18.94 6.10
CA GLY A 28 -1.19 -20.08 5.86
C GLY A 28 -1.04 -20.39 4.38
N ASN A 29 -2.16 -20.38 3.65
CA ASN A 29 -2.19 -20.60 2.20
C ASN A 29 -1.50 -19.46 1.41
N VAL A 30 -1.73 -18.21 1.80
CA VAL A 30 -1.02 -17.05 1.23
C VAL A 30 0.49 -17.15 1.46
N THR A 31 0.90 -17.48 2.69
CA THR A 31 2.31 -17.64 3.05
C THR A 31 2.98 -18.77 2.26
N LEU A 32 2.27 -19.89 2.06
CA LEU A 32 2.74 -21.00 1.23
C LEU A 32 2.94 -20.56 -0.22
N GLY A 33 2.01 -19.78 -0.78
CA GLY A 33 2.15 -19.20 -2.11
C GLY A 33 3.39 -18.32 -2.25
N PHE A 34 3.64 -17.41 -1.30
CA PHE A 34 4.87 -16.59 -1.32
C PHE A 34 6.15 -17.43 -1.22
N ARG A 35 6.14 -18.49 -0.42
CA ARG A 35 7.26 -19.42 -0.33
C ARG A 35 7.51 -20.17 -1.64
N ALA A 36 6.46 -20.49 -2.40
CA ALA A 36 6.61 -21.16 -3.69
C ALA A 36 7.31 -20.29 -4.77
N LEU A 37 7.30 -18.96 -4.59
CA LEU A 37 7.96 -17.99 -5.49
C LEU A 37 9.48 -17.93 -5.30
N ASP A 38 10.00 -18.38 -4.16
CA ASP A 38 11.45 -18.39 -3.87
C ASP A 38 12.19 -19.31 -4.87
N GLY A 39 13.18 -18.74 -5.57
CA GLY A 39 13.94 -19.42 -6.63
C GLY A 39 13.11 -19.91 -7.82
N SER A 40 11.93 -19.32 -8.05
CA SER A 40 11.01 -19.74 -9.10
C SER A 40 11.38 -19.22 -10.50
N ASN A 41 11.00 -19.96 -11.54
CA ASN A 41 11.06 -19.49 -12.93
C ASN A 41 9.76 -18.76 -13.33
N TYR A 42 9.71 -18.21 -14.55
CA TYR A 42 8.56 -17.44 -15.04
C TYR A 42 7.24 -18.22 -14.95
N GLU A 43 7.22 -19.47 -15.42
CA GLU A 43 6.03 -20.32 -15.42
C GLU A 43 5.44 -20.51 -14.01
N VAL A 44 6.29 -20.84 -13.03
CA VAL A 44 5.84 -21.01 -11.64
C VAL A 44 5.30 -19.70 -11.07
N ARG A 45 5.91 -18.55 -11.38
CA ARG A 45 5.40 -17.24 -10.94
C ARG A 45 3.99 -16.98 -11.48
N CYS A 46 3.74 -17.28 -12.75
CA CYS A 46 2.40 -17.15 -13.33
C CYS A 46 1.39 -18.10 -12.67
N SER A 47 1.75 -19.37 -12.49
CA SER A 47 0.84 -20.36 -11.88
C SER A 47 0.53 -20.03 -10.42
N VAL A 48 1.53 -19.62 -9.63
CA VAL A 48 1.35 -19.21 -8.23
C VAL A 48 0.58 -17.90 -8.12
N ALA A 49 0.81 -16.94 -9.02
CA ALA A 49 0.04 -15.69 -9.06
C ALA A 49 -1.46 -15.95 -9.29
N LYS A 50 -1.80 -16.84 -10.23
CA LYS A 50 -3.18 -17.27 -10.46
C LYS A 50 -3.81 -17.94 -9.25
N TYR A 51 -3.05 -18.81 -8.57
CA TYR A 51 -3.50 -19.44 -7.32
C TYR A 51 -3.78 -18.41 -6.22
N LEU A 52 -2.83 -17.51 -5.94
CA LEU A 52 -2.99 -16.49 -4.91
C LEU A 52 -4.14 -15.53 -5.23
N ALA A 53 -4.29 -15.15 -6.50
CA ALA A 53 -5.39 -14.30 -6.96
C ALA A 53 -6.74 -14.99 -6.76
N ALA A 54 -6.90 -16.26 -7.17
CA ALA A 54 -8.12 -17.03 -6.97
C ALA A 54 -8.47 -17.21 -5.48
N LEU A 55 -7.45 -17.48 -4.65
CA LEU A 55 -7.63 -17.63 -3.20
C LEU A 55 -8.14 -16.35 -2.54
N LEU A 56 -7.52 -15.21 -2.88
CA LEU A 56 -7.91 -13.92 -2.33
C LEU A 56 -9.25 -13.46 -2.89
N ALA A 57 -9.55 -13.69 -4.17
CA ALA A 57 -10.84 -13.36 -4.77
C ALA A 57 -11.99 -14.16 -4.12
N ALA A 58 -11.78 -15.43 -3.77
CA ALA A 58 -12.76 -16.25 -3.07
C ALA A 58 -13.17 -15.66 -1.69
N THR A 59 -12.34 -14.81 -1.08
CA THR A 59 -12.71 -14.08 0.16
C THR A 59 -13.73 -12.96 -0.07
N GLN A 60 -13.80 -12.44 -1.30
CA GLN A 60 -14.67 -11.33 -1.70
C GLN A 60 -16.01 -11.84 -2.25
N GLU A 61 -16.01 -12.98 -2.92
CA GLU A 61 -17.16 -13.54 -3.66
C GLU A 61 -18.15 -14.35 -2.81
N THR A 62 -18.21 -14.12 -1.49
CA THR A 62 -19.07 -14.86 -0.53
C THR A 62 -20.60 -14.70 -0.76
N ASN A 63 -21.07 -14.42 -1.98
CA ASN A 63 -22.51 -14.29 -2.27
C ASN A 63 -23.00 -14.68 -3.67
N LEU A 64 -22.27 -15.47 -4.48
CA LEU A 64 -22.75 -15.84 -5.83
C LEU A 64 -23.14 -17.31 -6.05
N ASN A 65 -22.87 -18.22 -5.10
CA ASN A 65 -23.32 -19.62 -5.21
C ASN A 65 -24.65 -19.91 -4.49
N SER A 66 -25.58 -18.94 -4.44
CA SER A 66 -26.98 -19.21 -4.06
C SER A 66 -27.88 -19.61 -5.25
N ASN A 67 -27.32 -19.86 -6.43
CA ASN A 67 -28.06 -20.31 -7.62
C ASN A 67 -28.05 -21.84 -7.81
N GLN A 68 -28.05 -22.61 -6.73
CA GLN A 68 -28.48 -24.01 -6.77
C GLN A 68 -29.73 -24.20 -5.89
N ASN A 69 -30.86 -24.29 -6.58
CA ASN A 69 -32.16 -24.83 -6.16
C ASN A 69 -32.95 -24.08 -5.06
N PRO A 70 -34.12 -23.51 -5.38
CA PRO A 70 -35.09 -23.04 -4.38
C PRO A 70 -35.86 -24.24 -3.82
N MET A 71 -35.24 -25.09 -2.99
CA MET A 71 -35.99 -26.09 -2.22
C MET A 71 -35.18 -26.61 -1.01
N ASN A 72 -35.02 -25.77 0.01
CA ASN A 72 -35.07 -26.15 1.44
C ASN A 72 -34.57 -24.98 2.30
N LYS A 73 -35.51 -24.19 2.83
CA LYS A 73 -35.25 -23.36 4.00
C LYS A 73 -35.49 -24.22 5.23
N SER A 74 -34.42 -24.76 5.79
CA SER A 74 -34.42 -25.22 7.18
C SER A 74 -33.24 -24.59 7.92
N ASN A 75 -33.60 -23.85 8.96
CA ASN A 75 -32.79 -23.26 10.01
C ASN A 75 -31.38 -23.87 10.17
N ALA A 76 -30.37 -23.14 9.74
CA ALA A 76 -29.02 -23.25 10.26
C ALA A 76 -28.55 -21.83 10.59
N ASN A 77 -28.19 -21.61 11.86
CA ASN A 77 -27.58 -20.39 12.35
C ASN A 77 -26.37 -20.06 11.48
N VAL A 78 -26.52 -19.04 10.62
CA VAL A 78 -25.43 -18.49 9.81
C VAL A 78 -24.47 -17.80 10.76
N THR A 79 -23.45 -18.52 11.20
CA THR A 79 -22.26 -17.89 11.75
C THR A 79 -21.68 -17.04 10.63
N ASN A 80 -21.81 -15.71 10.79
CA ASN A 80 -21.28 -14.70 9.88
C ASN A 80 -19.79 -14.97 9.63
N ALA A 81 -19.46 -15.65 8.54
CA ALA A 81 -18.10 -15.73 8.04
C ALA A 81 -17.67 -14.29 7.75
N LYS A 82 -16.76 -13.79 8.59
CA LYS A 82 -16.30 -12.40 8.57
C LYS A 82 -15.72 -12.12 7.18
N LYS A 83 -16.38 -11.27 6.38
CA LYS A 83 -15.86 -10.85 5.08
C LYS A 83 -14.49 -10.20 5.29
N VAL A 84 -13.47 -10.69 4.60
CA VAL A 84 -12.14 -10.07 4.57
C VAL A 84 -12.31 -8.73 3.86
N LYS A 85 -11.91 -7.63 4.49
CA LYS A 85 -12.03 -6.32 3.87
C LYS A 85 -11.05 -6.21 2.69
N THR A 86 -11.39 -5.39 1.70
CA THR A 86 -10.50 -5.08 0.57
C THR A 86 -9.11 -4.64 1.04
N GLU A 87 -9.04 -3.84 2.10
CA GLU A 87 -7.77 -3.40 2.71
C GLU A 87 -6.94 -4.58 3.23
N ASP A 88 -7.55 -5.51 3.95
CA ASP A 88 -6.86 -6.69 4.49
C ASP A 88 -6.30 -7.57 3.36
N LEU A 89 -7.06 -7.71 2.27
CA LEU A 89 -6.64 -8.43 1.08
C LEU A 89 -5.42 -7.77 0.41
N LEU A 90 -5.40 -6.44 0.30
CA LEU A 90 -4.26 -5.71 -0.26
C LEU A 90 -3.05 -5.72 0.71
N ASN A 91 -3.30 -5.76 2.01
CA ASN A 91 -2.28 -5.90 3.05
C ASN A 91 -1.54 -7.25 2.98
N TYR A 92 -2.23 -8.35 2.65
CA TYR A 92 -1.56 -9.63 2.38
C TYR A 92 -0.54 -9.51 1.23
N LEU A 93 -0.93 -8.84 0.14
CA LEU A 93 -0.05 -8.63 -1.02
C LEU A 93 1.09 -7.67 -0.69
N ALA A 94 0.83 -6.59 0.06
CA ALA A 94 1.87 -5.68 0.54
C ALA A 94 2.88 -6.40 1.43
N GLY A 95 2.39 -7.30 2.30
CA GLY A 95 3.21 -8.17 3.13
C GLY A 95 4.18 -9.02 2.28
N GLY A 96 3.68 -9.67 1.23
CA GLY A 96 4.50 -10.42 0.28
C GLY A 96 5.52 -9.56 -0.46
N PHE A 97 5.13 -8.35 -0.89
CA PHE A 97 6.01 -7.45 -1.63
C PHE A 97 7.13 -6.87 -0.76
N LEU A 98 6.82 -6.47 0.48
CA LEU A 98 7.73 -5.73 1.37
C LEU A 98 8.50 -6.61 2.34
N ARG A 99 7.93 -7.77 2.73
CA ARG A 99 8.53 -8.69 3.72
C ARG A 99 8.91 -10.03 3.11
N GLY A 100 8.33 -10.38 1.96
CA GLY A 100 8.52 -11.68 1.34
C GLY A 100 7.84 -12.79 2.14
N ASN A 101 8.60 -13.80 2.55
CA ASN A 101 8.10 -14.94 3.32
C ASN A 101 7.61 -14.50 4.72
N ILE A 102 6.30 -14.55 4.94
CA ILE A 102 5.62 -14.20 6.21
C ILE A 102 5.70 -15.36 7.25
N GLY A 103 6.25 -16.52 6.89
CA GLY A 103 6.20 -17.72 7.72
C GLY A 103 7.29 -17.83 8.81
N PHE A 104 6.85 -18.21 10.01
CA PHE A 104 7.64 -18.59 11.20
C PHE A 104 8.74 -19.66 10.96
N LEU A 105 8.64 -20.44 9.89
CA LEU A 105 9.53 -21.58 9.60
C LEU A 105 10.72 -21.25 8.68
N LYS A 106 11.32 -20.06 8.79
CA LYS A 106 12.69 -19.83 8.29
C LYS A 106 13.65 -20.16 9.44
N SER A 107 13.96 -21.45 9.61
CA SER A 107 15.21 -22.07 9.16
C SER A 107 16.45 -21.40 9.78
N ASN A 108 16.83 -21.93 10.94
CA ASN A 108 18.18 -22.07 11.48
C ASN A 108 19.14 -20.88 11.31
N THR A 109 19.15 -20.03 12.34
CA THR A 109 20.35 -19.48 13.00
C THR A 109 21.31 -18.59 12.20
N THR A 110 21.17 -18.43 10.88
CA THR A 110 22.20 -17.76 10.06
C THR A 110 21.75 -16.48 9.35
N GLU A 111 20.44 -16.23 9.19
CA GLU A 111 19.95 -14.98 8.56
C GLU A 111 19.70 -13.83 9.54
N ARG A 112 19.51 -14.09 10.85
CA ARG A 112 19.34 -12.99 11.83
C ARG A 112 20.64 -12.22 12.12
N LEU A 113 21.78 -12.70 11.64
CA LEU A 113 23.10 -12.08 11.77
C LEU A 113 23.50 -11.26 10.54
N LYS A 114 22.68 -11.20 9.48
CA LYS A 114 22.97 -10.47 8.24
C LYS A 114 21.93 -9.37 8.00
N GLY A 115 22.07 -8.24 8.70
CA GLY A 115 21.49 -6.95 8.31
C GLY A 115 20.01 -6.96 7.90
N PRO A 116 19.53 -5.91 7.19
CA PRO A 116 18.20 -5.93 6.61
C PRO A 116 18.08 -7.04 5.55
N THR A 117 17.16 -7.97 5.72
CA THR A 117 16.91 -9.06 4.77
C THR A 117 16.24 -8.52 3.50
N THR A 118 17.00 -8.45 2.41
CA THR A 118 16.47 -8.05 1.10
C THR A 118 15.47 -9.10 0.58
N VAL A 119 14.25 -8.69 0.29
CA VAL A 119 13.23 -9.57 -0.33
C VAL A 119 13.73 -10.03 -1.70
N GLN A 120 13.70 -11.33 -1.95
CA GLN A 120 14.11 -11.89 -3.23
C GLN A 120 13.30 -11.32 -4.40
N ARG A 121 13.98 -11.12 -5.52
CA ARG A 121 13.43 -10.50 -6.72
C ARG A 121 12.23 -11.29 -7.25
N GLU A 122 12.34 -12.61 -7.28
CA GLU A 122 11.33 -13.55 -7.77
C GLU A 122 10.03 -13.44 -6.98
N ILE A 123 10.11 -13.25 -5.66
CA ILE A 123 8.94 -13.05 -4.80
C ILE A 123 8.24 -11.74 -5.18
N ARG A 124 8.98 -10.64 -5.30
CA ARG A 124 8.40 -9.35 -5.75
C ARG A 124 7.74 -9.49 -7.12
N ILE A 125 8.39 -10.14 -8.10
CA ILE A 125 7.79 -10.37 -9.43
C ILE A 125 6.50 -11.18 -9.30
N GLY A 126 6.51 -12.27 -8.53
CA GLY A 126 5.34 -13.11 -8.35
C GLY A 126 4.18 -12.34 -7.73
N VAL A 127 4.44 -11.58 -6.66
CA VAL A 127 3.43 -10.71 -6.02
C VAL A 127 2.91 -9.64 -6.97
N THR A 128 3.79 -9.04 -7.79
CA THR A 128 3.39 -8.11 -8.86
C THR A 128 2.42 -8.77 -9.83
N HIS A 129 2.67 -10.01 -10.26
CA HIS A 129 1.72 -10.76 -11.09
C HIS A 129 0.43 -11.06 -10.34
N THR A 130 0.49 -11.37 -9.05
CA THR A 130 -0.71 -11.59 -8.22
C THR A 130 -1.61 -10.37 -8.16
N TYR A 131 -1.05 -9.15 -8.03
CA TYR A 131 -1.86 -7.92 -8.09
C TYR A 131 -2.64 -7.79 -9.40
N VAL A 132 -1.98 -8.09 -10.53
CA VAL A 132 -2.61 -8.02 -11.86
C VAL A 132 -3.67 -9.12 -12.00
N GLU A 133 -3.33 -10.37 -11.71
CA GLU A 133 -4.26 -11.50 -11.80
C GLU A 133 -5.46 -11.33 -10.87
N LEU A 134 -5.27 -10.78 -9.66
CA LEU A 134 -6.36 -10.49 -8.74
C LEU A 134 -7.37 -9.50 -9.34
N ALA A 135 -6.87 -8.41 -9.94
CA ALA A 135 -7.71 -7.45 -10.63
C ALA A 135 -8.46 -8.07 -11.82
N LEU A 136 -7.84 -9.05 -12.50
CA LEU A 136 -8.49 -9.79 -13.59
C LEU A 136 -9.60 -10.72 -13.08
N VAL A 137 -9.37 -11.41 -11.98
CA VAL A 137 -10.36 -12.33 -11.39
C VAL A 137 -11.55 -11.55 -10.80
N LEU A 138 -11.30 -10.48 -10.05
CA LEU A 138 -12.36 -9.65 -9.46
C LEU A 138 -13.08 -8.75 -10.50
N GLY A 139 -12.42 -8.50 -11.63
CA GLY A 139 -12.97 -7.78 -12.77
C GLY A 139 -12.98 -6.25 -12.65
N THR A 140 -13.27 -5.59 -13.78
CA THR A 140 -13.33 -4.13 -13.92
C THR A 140 -14.26 -3.45 -12.90
N PRO A 141 -15.47 -3.95 -12.59
CA PRO A 141 -16.38 -3.28 -11.65
C PRO A 141 -15.79 -3.14 -10.24
N TRP A 142 -15.03 -4.14 -9.79
CA TRP A 142 -14.37 -4.10 -8.49
C TRP A 142 -13.29 -3.02 -8.45
N ILE A 143 -12.51 -2.88 -9.52
CA ILE A 143 -11.47 -1.84 -9.63
C ILE A 143 -12.09 -0.44 -9.64
N GLU A 144 -13.18 -0.22 -10.40
CA GLU A 144 -13.83 1.09 -10.45
C GLU A 144 -14.39 1.52 -9.08
N GLN A 145 -14.93 0.58 -8.31
CA GLN A 145 -15.45 0.84 -6.96
C GLN A 145 -14.34 1.13 -5.94
N ASN A 146 -13.17 0.50 -6.10
CA ASN A 146 -12.06 0.60 -5.15
C ASN A 146 -10.87 1.41 -5.71
N LEU A 147 -11.10 2.25 -6.73
CA LEU A 147 -10.04 2.85 -7.54
C LEU A 147 -9.04 3.66 -6.72
N SER A 148 -9.53 4.61 -5.91
CA SER A 148 -8.67 5.44 -5.06
C SER A 148 -7.88 4.60 -4.07
N LEU A 149 -8.54 3.65 -3.41
CA LEU A 149 -7.91 2.76 -2.43
C LEU A 149 -6.80 1.91 -3.08
N PHE A 150 -7.07 1.33 -4.25
CA PHE A 150 -6.10 0.51 -4.99
C PHE A 150 -4.89 1.34 -5.46
N ILE A 151 -5.12 2.54 -6.04
CA ILE A 151 -4.05 3.41 -6.51
C ILE A 151 -3.15 3.86 -5.35
N ASN A 152 -3.74 4.38 -4.25
CA ASN A 152 -2.98 4.81 -3.09
C ASN A 152 -2.17 3.63 -2.51
N HIS A 153 -2.81 2.47 -2.30
CA HIS A 153 -2.15 1.27 -1.79
C HIS A 153 -0.93 0.85 -2.61
N VAL A 154 -1.08 0.75 -3.94
CA VAL A 154 0.00 0.30 -4.83
C VAL A 154 1.13 1.32 -4.91
N LEU A 155 0.82 2.62 -4.89
CA LEU A 155 1.83 3.68 -4.85
C LEU A 155 2.58 3.74 -3.51
N GLU A 156 1.89 3.52 -2.38
CA GLU A 156 2.50 3.48 -1.04
C GLU A 156 3.54 2.35 -0.89
N LEU A 157 3.46 1.30 -1.70
CA LEU A 157 4.53 0.30 -1.78
C LEU A 157 5.88 0.93 -2.17
N ALA A 158 5.90 1.98 -3.00
CA ALA A 158 7.11 2.68 -3.44
C ALA A 158 7.72 3.51 -2.30
N GLY A 159 6.86 4.10 -1.48
CA GLY A 159 7.25 4.91 -0.32
C GLY A 159 7.57 4.10 0.92
N ASN A 160 7.58 2.78 0.84
CA ASN A 160 8.01 1.97 1.97
C ASN A 160 9.56 1.85 1.98
N PRO A 161 10.24 2.12 3.10
CA PRO A 161 11.69 1.96 3.20
C PRO A 161 12.17 0.54 2.85
N ARG A 162 11.35 -0.48 3.09
CA ARG A 162 11.67 -1.88 2.73
C ARG A 162 11.61 -2.17 1.24
N ALA A 163 10.98 -1.31 0.44
CA ALA A 163 10.98 -1.39 -1.01
C ALA A 163 12.19 -0.68 -1.65
N SER A 164 12.89 0.15 -0.86
CA SER A 164 13.90 1.11 -1.34
C SER A 164 15.15 1.08 -0.45
N THR A 165 15.58 -0.11 -0.04
CA THR A 165 16.80 -0.31 0.79
C THR A 165 18.09 0.07 0.08
N SER A 166 18.07 0.04 -1.26
CA SER A 166 19.14 0.51 -2.13
C SER A 166 18.54 1.22 -3.34
N HIS A 167 19.32 2.03 -4.06
CA HIS A 167 18.85 2.64 -5.31
C HIS A 167 18.40 1.59 -6.33
N VAL A 168 19.08 0.43 -6.40
CA VAL A 168 18.70 -0.67 -7.29
C VAL A 168 17.35 -1.25 -6.90
N ASP A 169 17.10 -1.45 -5.61
CA ASP A 169 15.82 -1.92 -5.09
C ASP A 169 14.71 -0.92 -5.35
N ALA A 170 14.98 0.38 -5.19
CA ALA A 170 14.03 1.45 -5.46
C ALA A 170 13.63 1.49 -6.95
N VAL A 171 14.61 1.47 -7.88
CA VAL A 171 14.33 1.38 -9.33
C VAL A 171 13.52 0.13 -9.65
N TYR A 172 13.88 -0.99 -9.04
CA TYR A 172 13.22 -2.26 -9.26
C TYR A 172 11.77 -2.26 -8.78
N SER A 173 11.52 -1.77 -7.55
CA SER A 173 10.19 -1.64 -6.96
C SER A 173 9.30 -0.70 -7.77
N ARG A 174 9.85 0.43 -8.26
CA ARG A 174 9.13 1.34 -9.17
C ARG A 174 8.69 0.63 -10.45
N LYS A 175 9.54 -0.19 -11.07
CA LYS A 175 9.17 -0.97 -12.26
C LYS A 175 8.02 -1.95 -11.99
N CYS A 176 8.02 -2.61 -10.83
CA CYS A 176 6.91 -3.47 -10.42
C CYS A 176 5.61 -2.68 -10.25
N ILE A 177 5.66 -1.53 -9.59
CA ILE A 177 4.50 -0.66 -9.32
C ILE A 177 3.91 -0.11 -10.61
N THR A 178 4.76 0.41 -11.50
CA THR A 178 4.37 0.84 -12.85
C THR A 178 3.74 -0.30 -13.63
N PHE A 179 4.31 -1.50 -13.57
CA PHE A 179 3.73 -2.65 -14.26
C PHE A 179 2.32 -2.99 -13.73
N ILE A 180 2.09 -2.93 -12.43
CA ILE A 180 0.76 -3.17 -11.83
C ILE A 180 -0.24 -2.12 -12.33
N LEU A 181 0.07 -0.84 -12.13
CA LEU A 181 -0.82 0.27 -12.45
C LEU A 181 -1.10 0.32 -13.96
N ARG A 182 -0.08 0.17 -14.81
CA ARG A 182 -0.25 0.14 -16.26
C ARG A 182 -1.06 -1.05 -16.76
N SER A 183 -0.88 -2.22 -16.15
CA SER A 183 -1.59 -3.45 -16.55
C SER A 183 -3.05 -3.45 -16.09
N VAL A 184 -3.35 -2.85 -14.94
CA VAL A 184 -4.71 -2.81 -14.37
C VAL A 184 -5.46 -1.58 -14.87
N ILE A 185 -4.93 -0.38 -14.68
CA ILE A 185 -5.60 0.89 -14.98
C ILE A 185 -5.48 1.22 -16.46
N GLY A 186 -4.25 1.19 -16.99
CA GLY A 186 -3.98 1.60 -18.38
C GLY A 186 -4.43 0.58 -19.44
N SER A 187 -4.71 -0.67 -19.08
CA SER A 187 -5.09 -1.72 -20.05
C SER A 187 -6.45 -2.36 -19.83
N ARG A 188 -7.04 -2.31 -18.63
CA ARG A 188 -8.32 -3.00 -18.34
C ARG A 188 -9.49 -2.06 -18.09
N LEU A 189 -9.23 -0.84 -17.64
CA LEU A 189 -10.27 0.16 -17.45
C LEU A 189 -10.64 0.82 -18.78
N GLY A 190 -11.93 1.11 -18.95
CA GLY A 190 -12.40 1.95 -20.05
C GLY A 190 -12.05 3.43 -19.83
N GLU A 191 -12.15 4.24 -20.88
CA GLU A 191 -11.74 5.65 -20.87
C GLU A 191 -12.31 6.43 -19.67
N LYS A 192 -13.61 6.30 -19.39
CA LYS A 192 -14.26 6.99 -18.25
C LYS A 192 -13.57 6.70 -16.91
N ALA A 193 -13.24 5.44 -16.64
CA ALA A 193 -12.58 5.06 -15.40
C ALA A 193 -11.09 5.47 -15.40
N GLN A 194 -10.45 5.53 -16.56
CA GLN A 194 -9.12 6.12 -16.72
C GLN A 194 -9.12 7.63 -16.42
N PHE A 195 -10.15 8.39 -16.82
CA PHE A 195 -10.30 9.79 -16.40
C PHE A 195 -10.38 9.91 -14.87
N SER A 196 -11.17 9.07 -14.20
CA SER A 196 -11.24 9.04 -12.74
C SER A 196 -9.88 8.71 -12.11
N ALA A 197 -9.12 7.76 -12.69
CA ALA A 197 -7.78 7.42 -12.22
C ALA A 197 -6.80 8.58 -12.39
N ALA A 198 -6.88 9.33 -13.49
CA ALA A 198 -6.06 10.51 -13.73
C ALA A 198 -6.29 11.59 -12.66
N LYS A 199 -7.55 11.82 -12.27
CA LYS A 199 -7.92 12.75 -11.18
C LYS A 199 -7.37 12.28 -9.83
N GLU A 200 -7.39 10.98 -9.56
CA GLU A 200 -6.79 10.41 -8.35
C GLU A 200 -5.27 10.62 -8.33
N TYR A 201 -4.56 10.32 -9.43
CA TYR A 201 -3.13 10.58 -9.52
C TYR A 201 -2.80 12.06 -9.28
N ALA A 202 -3.58 12.98 -9.87
CA ALA A 202 -3.40 14.42 -9.66
C ALA A 202 -3.57 14.80 -8.17
N THR A 203 -4.59 14.25 -7.52
CA THR A 203 -4.85 14.47 -6.09
C THR A 203 -3.68 14.00 -5.23
N ILE A 204 -3.14 12.81 -5.52
CA ILE A 204 -1.97 12.25 -4.83
C ILE A 204 -0.72 13.12 -5.06
N ILE A 205 -0.46 13.51 -6.31
CA ILE A 205 0.68 14.38 -6.66
C ILE A 205 0.59 15.70 -5.89
N THR A 206 -0.56 16.36 -5.88
CA THR A 206 -0.76 17.61 -5.11
C THR A 206 -0.51 17.40 -3.62
N ARG A 207 -1.00 16.28 -3.04
CA ARG A 207 -0.83 15.94 -1.62
C ARG A 207 0.65 15.79 -1.22
N TYR A 208 1.46 15.18 -2.08
CA TYR A 208 2.88 14.93 -1.79
C TYR A 208 3.82 16.05 -2.27
N THR A 209 3.37 16.91 -3.18
CA THR A 209 4.14 18.08 -3.66
C THR A 209 3.96 19.29 -2.74
N THR A 210 2.77 19.46 -2.16
CA THR A 210 2.52 20.56 -1.22
C THR A 210 3.14 20.22 0.14
N PRO A 211 4.01 21.06 0.72
CA PRO A 211 4.52 20.81 2.05
C PRO A 211 3.36 20.75 3.04
N GLN A 212 3.29 19.67 3.82
CA GLN A 212 2.34 19.54 4.94
C GLN A 212 2.64 20.68 5.91
N ILE A 213 1.92 21.80 5.82
CA ILE A 213 1.91 22.81 6.86
C ILE A 213 1.25 22.13 8.06
N ILE A 214 2.07 21.58 8.95
CA ILE A 214 1.64 21.22 10.29
C ILE A 214 1.05 22.52 10.87
N PRO A 215 -0.25 22.60 11.18
CA PRO A 215 -0.74 23.71 11.96
C PRO A 215 -0.11 23.54 13.34
N ASN A 216 1.05 24.17 13.55
CA ASN A 216 1.57 24.41 14.88
C ASN A 216 0.44 25.11 15.61
N ASN A 217 -0.04 24.44 16.64
CA ASN A 217 -1.15 24.84 17.48
C ASN A 217 -0.94 26.30 17.91
N ALA A 218 -1.56 27.23 17.18
CA ALA A 218 -1.60 28.63 17.54
C ALA A 218 -2.58 28.72 18.71
N ASN A 219 -2.10 28.40 19.90
CA ASN A 219 -2.73 28.87 21.13
C ASN A 219 -2.54 30.39 21.19
N SER A 220 -3.28 31.12 20.36
CA SER A 220 -3.58 32.52 20.58
C SER A 220 -4.59 32.59 21.72
N SER A 221 -4.13 32.36 22.95
CA SER A 221 -4.84 32.85 24.12
C SER A 221 -4.60 34.35 24.20
N LEU A 222 -5.52 35.11 23.58
CA LEU A 222 -5.80 36.48 23.97
C LEU A 222 -6.28 36.47 25.42
N THR A 223 -5.35 36.57 26.37
CA THR A 223 -5.67 36.94 27.75
C THR A 223 -5.49 38.44 27.89
N SER A 224 -6.61 39.14 27.79
CA SER A 224 -6.78 40.48 28.35
C SER A 224 -6.55 40.41 29.86
N THR A 225 -5.48 41.02 30.36
CA THR A 225 -5.31 41.25 31.80
C THR A 225 -4.95 42.72 32.01
N ASN A 226 -5.98 43.51 32.35
CA ASN A 226 -5.82 44.72 33.15
C ASN A 226 -5.75 44.32 34.64
N ASP A 227 -5.13 45.20 35.42
CA ASP A 227 -5.19 45.37 36.88
C ASP A 227 -4.03 44.80 37.74
N LEU A 228 -2.98 45.62 37.85
CA LEU A 228 -2.52 46.35 39.05
C LEU A 228 -2.58 45.70 40.47
N HIS A 229 -1.37 45.64 41.06
CA HIS A 229 -0.95 46.09 42.41
C HIS A 229 -0.90 45.16 43.65
N ALA A 230 0.27 45.27 44.32
CA ALA A 230 0.60 45.10 45.75
C ALA A 230 0.59 43.67 46.34
N SER A 231 1.42 43.24 47.30
CA SER A 231 2.67 43.68 47.93
C SER A 231 2.98 42.66 49.05
N THR A 232 4.26 42.35 49.31
CA THR A 232 4.85 42.00 50.63
C THR A 232 4.57 40.65 51.32
N GLY A 233 5.65 40.00 51.80
CA GLY A 233 5.66 39.04 52.92
C GLY A 233 6.32 37.69 52.61
N SER A 234 7.60 37.46 52.99
CA SER A 234 8.07 36.52 54.05
C SER A 234 7.70 35.03 53.84
N SER A 235 8.53 34.00 54.02
CA SER A 235 9.77 33.77 54.76
C SER A 235 10.30 32.36 54.43
N SER A 236 11.59 32.16 54.67
CA SER A 236 12.37 30.91 54.69
C SER A 236 11.70 29.64 55.25
N LEU A 237 12.11 28.47 54.75
CA LEU A 237 12.62 27.35 55.57
C LEU A 237 13.23 26.23 54.70
N ASN A 238 14.46 25.86 55.04
CA ASN A 238 15.24 24.73 54.53
C ASN A 238 14.62 23.37 54.92
N SER A 239 14.75 22.34 54.08
CA SER A 239 15.60 21.16 54.35
C SER A 239 15.36 19.98 53.37
N SER A 240 16.46 19.61 52.71
CA SER A 240 16.96 18.27 52.39
C SER A 240 15.98 17.13 52.08
N THR A 241 15.93 16.72 50.82
CA THR A 241 15.95 15.29 50.44
C THR A 241 16.78 15.09 49.18
N ASN A 242 17.75 14.17 49.27
CA ASN A 242 18.51 13.65 48.13
C ASN A 242 17.56 12.94 47.16
N SER A 243 17.46 13.42 45.92
CA SER A 243 17.22 12.53 44.77
C SER A 243 17.90 13.10 43.53
N MET A 244 18.77 12.29 42.97
CA MET A 244 19.54 12.55 41.77
C MET A 244 18.57 12.61 40.59
N VAL A 245 18.21 13.82 40.17
CA VAL A 245 17.49 14.09 38.94
C VAL A 245 18.45 13.89 37.78
N GLN A 246 18.43 12.70 37.17
CA GLN A 246 18.94 12.51 35.82
C GLN A 246 17.80 12.86 34.87
N SER A 247 17.69 14.15 34.55
CA SER A 247 16.73 14.65 33.58
C SER A 247 17.10 14.18 32.18
N TYR A 248 16.07 13.79 31.45
CA TYR A 248 16.06 13.34 30.08
C TYR A 248 16.65 14.42 29.15
N ALA A 249 17.92 14.27 28.78
CA ALA A 249 18.51 14.98 27.66
C ALA A 249 18.43 14.09 26.40
N SER A 250 17.23 14.00 25.80
CA SER A 250 17.05 13.33 24.51
C SER A 250 15.89 13.94 23.73
N SER A 251 16.02 15.18 23.24
CA SER A 251 15.10 15.72 22.22
C SER A 251 15.70 16.96 21.58
N SER A 252 16.46 16.77 20.49
CA SER A 252 16.67 17.79 19.44
C SER A 252 17.34 17.25 18.17
N THR A 253 17.80 16.00 18.12
CA THR A 253 18.48 15.46 16.92
C THR A 253 17.60 14.60 16.00
N ASN A 254 16.42 14.14 16.44
CA ASN A 254 15.59 13.23 15.65
C ASN A 254 14.59 13.91 14.69
N ALA A 255 14.47 15.24 14.69
CA ALA A 255 13.51 15.94 13.82
C ALA A 255 14.04 16.12 12.38
N PHE A 256 15.36 16.33 12.22
CA PHE A 256 15.96 16.59 10.91
C PHE A 256 16.20 15.30 10.11
N GLU A 257 16.56 14.20 10.79
CA GLU A 257 16.79 12.89 10.19
C GLU A 257 15.48 12.16 9.82
N SER A 258 14.38 12.43 10.54
CA SER A 258 13.05 11.92 10.17
C SER A 258 12.45 12.70 9.00
N SER A 259 12.83 13.97 8.82
CA SER A 259 12.33 14.81 7.74
C SER A 259 12.96 14.41 6.40
N SER A 260 14.27 14.17 6.32
CA SER A 260 14.94 13.73 5.07
C SER A 260 14.47 12.34 4.61
N SER A 261 14.34 11.39 5.53
CA SER A 261 13.88 10.04 5.21
C SER A 261 12.42 10.02 4.74
N ASN A 262 11.52 10.80 5.37
CA ASN A 262 10.15 10.95 4.87
C ASN A 262 10.10 11.60 3.47
N ILE A 263 11.04 12.50 3.15
CA ILE A 263 11.12 13.14 1.82
C ILE A 263 11.59 12.15 0.74
N GLU A 264 12.64 11.36 0.98
CA GLU A 264 13.14 10.37 0.00
C GLU A 264 12.08 9.32 -0.36
N PHE A 265 11.34 8.84 0.63
CA PHE A 265 10.29 7.86 0.39
C PHE A 265 9.07 8.47 -0.31
N THR A 266 8.77 9.74 -0.03
CA THR A 266 7.75 10.52 -0.74
C THR A 266 8.12 10.71 -2.22
N GLN A 267 9.40 10.89 -2.55
CA GLN A 267 9.85 11.03 -3.94
C GLN A 267 9.53 9.80 -4.78
N HIS A 268 9.68 8.59 -4.24
CA HIS A 268 9.36 7.37 -5.00
C HIS A 268 7.88 7.24 -5.35
N ILE A 269 7.00 7.67 -4.44
CA ILE A 269 5.55 7.78 -4.69
C ILE A 269 5.30 8.78 -5.82
N LEU A 270 5.86 9.98 -5.70
CA LEU A 270 5.68 11.06 -6.67
C LEU A 270 6.16 10.68 -8.07
N ILE A 271 7.33 10.04 -8.17
CA ILE A 271 7.89 9.58 -9.44
C ILE A 271 6.97 8.54 -10.11
N CYS A 272 6.44 7.58 -9.34
CA CYS A 272 5.51 6.60 -9.88
C CYS A 272 4.20 7.26 -10.32
N ALA A 273 3.62 8.12 -9.48
CA ALA A 273 2.35 8.79 -9.78
C ALA A 273 2.43 9.68 -11.03
N LEU A 274 3.50 10.48 -11.16
CA LEU A 274 3.74 11.31 -12.35
C LEU A 274 3.96 10.46 -13.61
N HIS A 275 4.72 9.38 -13.49
CA HIS A 275 4.97 8.48 -14.61
C HIS A 275 3.68 7.81 -15.10
N GLU A 276 2.87 7.27 -14.19
CA GLU A 276 1.60 6.63 -14.56
C GLU A 276 0.60 7.63 -15.12
N LEU A 277 0.51 8.83 -14.55
CA LEU A 277 -0.33 9.89 -15.09
C LEU A 277 0.09 10.25 -16.53
N SER A 278 1.40 10.36 -16.78
CA SER A 278 1.94 10.64 -18.12
C SER A 278 1.60 9.52 -19.12
N LEU A 279 1.79 8.26 -18.72
CA LEU A 279 1.45 7.10 -19.56
C LEU A 279 -0.06 7.03 -19.84
N LEU A 280 -0.89 7.37 -18.87
CA LEU A 280 -2.35 7.38 -19.00
C LEU A 280 -2.81 8.48 -19.96
N VAL A 281 -2.27 9.69 -19.80
CA VAL A 281 -2.51 10.82 -20.71
C VAL A 281 -2.07 10.50 -22.14
N GLN A 282 -0.92 9.84 -22.30
CA GLN A 282 -0.46 9.38 -23.62
C GLN A 282 -1.40 8.33 -24.21
N GLY A 283 -1.91 7.40 -23.38
CA GLY A 283 -2.85 6.36 -23.79
C GLY A 283 -4.22 6.89 -24.20
N LEU A 284 -4.72 7.94 -23.54
CA LEU A 284 -6.00 8.58 -23.85
C LEU A 284 -5.98 9.39 -25.16
N GLY A 285 -4.81 9.75 -25.69
CA GLY A 285 -4.67 10.39 -27.00
C GLY A 285 -5.49 11.68 -27.12
N THR A 286 -6.41 11.74 -28.09
CA THR A 286 -7.26 12.91 -28.34
C THR A 286 -8.24 13.18 -27.19
N SER A 287 -8.64 12.16 -26.43
CA SER A 287 -9.55 12.30 -25.28
C SER A 287 -8.91 13.11 -24.14
N THR A 288 -7.58 13.24 -24.11
CA THR A 288 -6.85 14.05 -23.13
C THR A 288 -7.27 15.52 -23.14
N SER A 289 -7.72 16.07 -24.28
CA SER A 289 -8.19 17.47 -24.31
C SER A 289 -9.37 17.69 -23.35
N LEU A 290 -10.23 16.68 -23.17
CA LEU A 290 -11.35 16.72 -22.23
C LEU A 290 -10.88 16.70 -20.77
N LEU A 291 -9.77 16.00 -20.49
CA LEU A 291 -9.18 15.96 -19.15
C LEU A 291 -8.58 17.32 -18.76
N LEU A 292 -7.96 18.00 -19.74
CA LEU A 292 -7.25 19.26 -19.58
C LEU A 292 -8.17 20.50 -19.59
N GLN A 293 -9.25 20.47 -20.38
CA GLN A 293 -10.21 21.59 -20.47
C GLN A 293 -11.11 21.70 -19.24
N ASP A 294 -11.30 20.61 -18.52
CA ASP A 294 -12.16 20.57 -17.35
C ASP A 294 -11.41 21.19 -16.17
N SER A 295 -11.58 22.51 -15.99
CA SER A 295 -10.92 23.34 -14.97
C SER A 295 -11.09 22.80 -13.54
N CYS A 296 -12.12 21.99 -13.31
CA CYS A 296 -12.40 21.32 -12.04
C CYS A 296 -11.36 20.24 -11.68
N ASN A 297 -10.56 19.78 -12.63
CA ASN A 297 -9.62 18.68 -12.42
C ASN A 297 -8.28 19.13 -11.87
N GLY A 298 -7.97 20.43 -11.92
CA GLY A 298 -6.71 21.00 -11.40
C GLY A 298 -5.44 20.37 -11.98
N LEU A 299 -5.54 19.58 -13.06
CA LEU A 299 -4.45 18.73 -13.53
C LEU A 299 -3.26 19.55 -14.01
N ILE A 300 -3.55 20.62 -14.74
CA ILE A 300 -2.55 21.57 -15.23
C ILE A 300 -1.86 22.23 -14.04
N ASP A 301 -2.61 22.69 -13.05
CA ASP A 301 -2.07 23.30 -11.83
C ASP A 301 -1.22 22.30 -11.04
N THR A 302 -1.65 21.04 -10.92
CA THR A 302 -0.88 19.96 -10.30
C THR A 302 0.44 19.71 -11.03
N LEU A 303 0.44 19.67 -12.36
CA LEU A 303 1.65 19.49 -13.16
C LEU A 303 2.58 20.70 -13.01
N PHE A 304 2.04 21.92 -13.03
CA PHE A 304 2.81 23.13 -12.76
C PHE A 304 3.39 23.13 -11.34
N LEU A 305 2.61 22.74 -10.33
CA LEU A 305 3.07 22.62 -8.94
C LEU A 305 4.22 21.61 -8.81
N ALA A 306 4.12 20.45 -9.47
CA ALA A 306 5.15 19.43 -9.46
C ALA A 306 6.44 19.89 -10.18
N ILE A 307 6.30 20.65 -11.27
CA ILE A 307 7.45 21.23 -12.01
C ILE A 307 8.10 22.38 -11.24
N LEU A 308 7.30 23.22 -10.57
CA LEU A 308 7.77 24.39 -9.83
C LEU A 308 8.37 24.03 -8.47
N ASN A 309 7.93 22.91 -7.88
CA ASN A 309 8.45 22.38 -6.63
C ASN A 309 9.03 20.97 -6.85
N PRO A 310 10.08 20.81 -7.68
CA PRO A 310 10.78 19.55 -7.79
C PRO A 310 11.44 19.33 -6.43
N SER A 311 10.90 18.41 -5.65
CA SER A 311 11.39 18.13 -4.29
C SER A 311 12.87 17.76 -4.38
N HIS A 312 13.75 18.71 -4.00
CA HIS A 312 15.20 18.71 -3.79
C HIS A 312 16.10 17.67 -4.51
N PRO A 313 17.26 18.12 -5.06
CA PRO A 313 18.00 17.44 -6.12
C PRO A 313 18.52 16.04 -5.74
N VAL A 314 18.60 15.21 -6.79
CA VAL A 314 19.23 13.88 -6.91
C VAL A 314 20.57 13.78 -6.21
#